data_AF-A0A820NG80-F1
#
_entry.id   AF-A0A820NG80-F1
#
_cell.length_a   1.000
_cell.length_b   1.000
_cell.length_c   1.000
_cell.angle_alpha   90.00
_cell.angle_beta   90.00
_cell.angle_gamma   90.00
#
_symmetry.space_group_name_H-M   'P 1'
#
loop_
_entity.id
_entity.type
_entity.pdbx_description
1 polymer ?
#
loop_
_entity_poly.entity_id
_entity_poly.type
_entity_poly.pdbx_seq_one_letter_code
_entity_poly.pdbx_strand_id
1 'polypeptide(L)'
;VYRIIFIIRRDRRDGYNFTQSEQSAGNYYPLVTGILMKDAKQDLQMSIVTDRAQGGGSIYDGQIEIMIHRRVLTDDVLGVSEPLNEMGIDRRGLVIR
;
A
#
# COMPACT_ATOMS: atom_id res chain seq x y z
N VAL A 1 8.09 24.05 5.61
CA VAL A 1 8.03 22.61 5.96
C VAL A 1 8.30 21.83 4.69
N TYR A 2 9.47 21.22 4.53
CA TYR A 2 9.82 20.48 3.32
C TYR A 2 9.19 19.09 3.38
N ARG A 3 8.56 18.65 2.28
CA ARG A 3 7.98 17.32 2.16
C ARG A 3 8.74 16.57 1.07
N ILE A 4 9.39 15.47 1.44
CA ILE A 4 10.14 14.62 0.52
C ILE A 4 9.17 13.64 -0.12
N ILE A 5 9.20 13.51 -1.45
CA ILE A 5 8.41 12.56 -2.23
C ILE A 5 9.38 11.58 -2.87
N PHE A 6 9.14 10.29 -2.65
CA PHE A 6 9.91 9.23 -3.29
C PHE A 6 9.28 8.83 -4.62
N ILE A 7 10.11 8.62 -5.64
CA ILE A 7 9.68 8.07 -6.92
C ILE A 7 9.73 6.55 -6.81
N ILE A 8 8.58 5.91 -6.97
CA ILE A 8 8.47 4.45 -6.99
C ILE A 8 8.47 3.93 -8.44
N ARG A 9 9.02 2.74 -8.64
CA ARG A 9 9.08 2.04 -9.93
C ARG A 9 8.70 0.58 -9.69
N ARG A 10 7.69 0.10 -10.42
CA ARG A 10 7.25 -1.30 -10.36
C ARG A 10 8.43 -2.25 -10.66
N ASP A 11 8.57 -3.28 -9.85
CA ASP A 11 9.58 -4.35 -9.96
C ASP A 11 11.03 -3.86 -10.00
N ARG A 12 11.33 -2.73 -9.34
CA ARG A 12 12.68 -2.14 -9.35
C ARG A 12 13.14 -1.75 -7.95
N ARG A 13 14.44 -1.94 -7.72
CA ARG A 13 15.19 -1.44 -6.56
C ARG A 13 16.47 -0.80 -7.06
N ASP A 14 16.88 0.32 -6.46
CA ASP A 14 18.07 1.04 -6.91
C ASP A 14 19.37 0.52 -6.24
N GLY A 15 19.25 -0.19 -5.10
CA GLY A 15 20.41 -0.65 -4.34
C GLY A 15 20.97 -2.01 -4.75
N TYR A 16 20.24 -2.82 -5.53
CA TYR A 16 20.63 -4.18 -5.90
C TYR A 16 19.79 -4.72 -7.07
N ASN A 17 20.27 -5.79 -7.70
CA ASN A 17 19.54 -6.52 -8.73
C ASN A 17 18.34 -7.25 -8.11
N PHE A 18 17.14 -6.76 -8.39
CA PHE A 18 15.91 -7.29 -7.85
C PHE A 18 15.26 -8.29 -8.81
N THR A 19 14.99 -9.50 -8.31
CA THR A 19 14.16 -10.49 -8.99
C THR A 19 12.82 -10.52 -8.29
N GLN A 20 11.75 -10.17 -9.01
CA GLN A 20 10.41 -10.14 -8.43
C GLN A 20 9.91 -11.56 -8.15
N SER A 21 9.53 -11.83 -6.90
CA SER A 21 8.84 -13.06 -6.49
C SER A 21 7.34 -12.85 -6.30
N GLU A 22 6.93 -11.65 -5.86
CA GLU A 22 5.56 -11.32 -5.48
C GLU A 22 5.09 -10.07 -6.23
N GLN A 23 4.44 -10.26 -7.38
CA GLN A 23 4.07 -9.19 -8.31
C GLN A 23 3.26 -8.06 -7.66
N SER A 24 2.38 -8.40 -6.71
CA SER A 24 1.59 -7.41 -5.97
C SER A 24 2.33 -6.95 -4.71
N ALA A 25 2.60 -7.87 -3.77
CA ALA A 25 3.13 -7.51 -2.46
C ALA A 25 4.48 -6.77 -2.52
N GLY A 26 5.35 -7.12 -3.47
CA GLY A 26 6.64 -6.46 -3.66
C GLY A 26 6.54 -5.01 -4.17
N ASN A 27 5.37 -4.56 -4.60
CA ASN A 27 5.13 -3.22 -5.13
C ASN A 27 4.23 -2.35 -4.24
N TYR A 28 3.93 -2.80 -3.01
CA TYR A 28 3.24 -2.01 -2.00
C TYR A 28 4.25 -1.18 -1.20
N TYR A 29 3.95 0.10 -1.01
CA TYR A 29 4.75 1.06 -0.25
C TYR A 29 3.91 1.72 0.85
N PRO A 30 4.54 2.16 1.95
CA PRO A 30 3.85 2.90 3.00
C PRO A 30 3.46 4.30 2.52
N LEU A 31 2.16 4.58 2.54
CA LEU A 31 1.55 5.86 2.21
C LEU A 31 1.20 6.60 3.50
N VAL A 32 2.12 7.44 3.97
CA VAL A 32 1.94 8.19 5.24
C VAL A 32 1.05 9.43 5.05
N THR A 33 1.09 10.05 3.87
CA THR A 33 0.25 11.24 3.58
C THR A 33 -0.51 11.13 2.26
N GLY A 34 -0.07 10.29 1.34
CA GLY A 34 -0.72 10.13 0.06
C GLY A 34 0.19 9.58 -1.04
N ILE A 35 -0.37 9.48 -2.23
CA ILE A 35 0.26 8.99 -3.45
C ILE A 35 -0.19 9.84 -4.63
N LEU A 36 0.68 9.97 -5.63
CA LEU A 36 0.34 10.65 -6.87
C LEU A 36 0.86 9.88 -8.08
N MET A 37 0.17 10.02 -9.19
CA MET A 37 0.58 9.54 -10.51
C MET A 37 0.50 10.70 -11.49
N LYS A 38 1.49 10.77 -12.39
CA LYS A 38 1.53 11.78 -13.46
C LYS A 38 1.66 11.10 -14.82
N ASP A 39 0.85 11.54 -15.77
CA ASP A 39 1.08 11.28 -17.19
C ASP A 39 1.75 12.53 -17.80
N ALA A 40 3.05 12.42 -18.06
CA ALA A 40 3.83 13.51 -18.63
C ALA A 40 3.47 13.83 -20.09
N LYS A 41 2.85 12.89 -20.83
CA LYS A 41 2.47 13.14 -22.23
C LYS A 41 1.22 14.00 -22.33
N GLN A 42 0.28 13.81 -21.42
CA GLN A 42 -0.99 14.54 -21.38
C GLN A 42 -1.01 15.70 -20.37
N ASP A 43 0.08 15.90 -19.62
CA ASP A 43 0.17 16.85 -18.51
C ASP A 43 -0.96 16.66 -17.48
N LEU A 44 -1.30 15.39 -17.21
CA LEU A 44 -2.33 15.01 -16.24
C LEU A 44 -1.69 14.50 -14.95
N GLN A 45 -2.29 14.86 -13.82
CA GLN A 45 -1.89 14.37 -12.50
C GLN A 45 -3.11 13.95 -11.69
N MET A 46 -3.05 12.75 -11.13
CA MET A 46 -3.96 12.27 -10.10
C MET A 46 -3.23 12.25 -8.77
N SER A 47 -3.87 12.70 -7.70
CA SER A 47 -3.29 12.70 -6.35
C SER A 47 -4.34 12.26 -5.34
N ILE A 48 -3.96 11.35 -4.46
CA ILE A 48 -4.79 10.84 -3.37
C ILE A 48 -4.10 11.21 -2.06
N VAL A 49 -4.83 11.87 -1.17
CA VAL A 49 -4.38 12.20 0.18
C VAL A 49 -5.11 11.28 1.15
N THR A 50 -4.37 10.68 2.07
CA THR A 50 -4.92 9.76 3.06
C THR A 50 -5.05 10.45 4.41
N ASP A 51 -6.05 10.05 5.20
CA ASP A 51 -6.27 10.54 6.56
C ASP A 51 -5.34 9.85 7.59
N ARG A 52 -4.79 8.69 7.22
CA ARG A 52 -3.90 7.86 8.02
C ARG A 52 -2.85 7.14 7.16
N ALA A 53 -1.90 6.48 7.83
CA ALA A 53 -0.94 5.62 7.17
C ALA A 53 -1.65 4.39 6.57
N GLN A 54 -1.44 4.15 5.28
CA GLN A 54 -1.98 3.01 4.55
C GLN A 54 -0.90 2.36 3.69
N GLY A 55 -1.15 1.15 3.20
CA GLY A 55 -0.32 0.53 2.16
C GLY A 55 -0.95 0.75 0.79
N GLY A 56 -0.15 1.04 -0.23
CA GLY A 56 -0.67 1.14 -1.59
C GLY A 56 0.43 1.16 -2.64
N GLY A 57 0.02 1.18 -3.90
CA GLY A 57 0.94 1.08 -5.03
C GLY A 57 0.24 1.24 -6.37
N SER A 58 0.96 0.85 -7.42
CA SER A 58 0.49 0.83 -8.80
C SER A 58 0.94 -0.47 -9.44
N ILE A 59 0.02 -1.45 -9.49
CA ILE A 59 0.29 -2.78 -10.04
C ILE A 59 0.18 -2.75 -11.56
N TYR A 60 -0.74 -1.94 -12.09
CA TYR A 60 -0.90 -1.68 -13.52
C TYR A 60 -0.75 -0.21 -13.85
N ASP A 61 -0.27 0.08 -15.06
CA ASP A 61 -0.05 1.43 -15.53
C ASP A 61 -1.39 2.20 -15.60
N GLY A 62 -1.39 3.45 -15.16
CA GLY A 62 -2.62 4.27 -15.10
C GLY A 62 -3.53 3.97 -13.90
N GLN A 63 -3.12 3.10 -12.97
CA GLN A 63 -3.91 2.71 -11.81
C GLN A 63 -3.17 2.98 -10.50
N ILE A 64 -3.92 3.40 -9.50
CA ILE A 64 -3.47 3.49 -8.10
C ILE A 64 -4.40 2.61 -7.28
N GLU A 65 -3.83 1.80 -6.39
CA GLU A 65 -4.58 1.02 -5.41
C GLU A 65 -4.08 1.30 -3.99
N ILE A 66 -5.01 1.24 -3.04
CA ILE A 66 -4.77 1.49 -1.62
C ILE A 66 -5.50 0.43 -0.82
N MET A 67 -4.80 -0.21 0.10
CA MET A 67 -5.39 -1.16 1.04
C MET A 67 -6.13 -0.40 2.13
N ILE A 68 -7.46 -0.45 2.09
CA ILE A 68 -8.32 0.27 3.04
C ILE A 68 -8.36 -0.45 4.39
N HIS A 69 -8.52 -1.78 4.38
CA HIS A 69 -8.63 -2.61 5.56
C HIS A 69 -8.17 -4.03 5.22
N ARG A 70 -7.66 -4.78 6.21
CA ARG A 70 -7.29 -6.19 6.06
C ARG A 70 -7.76 -7.00 7.28
N ARG A 71 -8.15 -8.24 7.01
CA ARG A 71 -8.51 -9.26 8.00
C ARG A 71 -7.95 -10.59 7.51
N VAL A 72 -7.24 -11.32 8.36
CA VAL A 72 -6.59 -12.60 8.06
C VAL A 72 -6.99 -13.59 9.13
N LEU A 73 -7.31 -14.83 8.75
CA LEU A 73 -7.79 -15.87 9.68
C LEU A 73 -6.67 -16.80 10.16
N THR A 74 -5.45 -16.59 9.68
CA THR A 74 -4.26 -17.39 9.96
C THR A 74 -3.11 -16.47 10.38
N ASP A 75 -2.35 -16.88 11.39
CA ASP A 75 -1.11 -16.22 11.83
C ASP A 75 0.00 -16.40 10.80
N ASP A 76 0.89 -15.42 10.68
CA ASP A 76 2.02 -15.44 9.74
C ASP A 76 3.30 -16.05 10.33
N VAL A 77 3.24 -16.51 11.60
CA VAL A 77 4.32 -17.17 12.32
C VAL A 77 5.53 -16.25 12.55
N LEU A 78 5.28 -14.94 12.63
CA LEU A 78 6.32 -13.93 12.91
C LEU A 78 6.39 -13.47 14.37
N GLY A 79 5.67 -14.16 15.27
CA GLY A 79 5.87 -14.09 16.72
C GLY A 79 4.68 -13.55 17.53
N VAL A 80 3.65 -12.99 16.90
CA VAL A 80 2.45 -12.52 17.62
C VAL A 80 1.55 -13.69 18.04
N SER A 81 1.54 -14.78 17.26
CA SER A 81 0.79 -16.01 17.56
C SER A 81 -0.72 -15.80 17.60
N GLU A 82 -1.23 -14.84 16.83
CA GLU A 82 -2.65 -14.59 16.66
C GLU A 82 -2.94 -14.10 15.23
N PRO A 83 -4.05 -14.52 14.62
CA PRO A 83 -4.44 -14.00 13.32
C PRO A 83 -4.91 -12.55 13.45
N LEU A 84 -4.71 -11.75 12.39
CA LEU A 84 -5.24 -10.39 12.30
C LEU A 84 -6.77 -10.41 12.07
N ASN A 85 -7.53 -10.69 13.13
CA ASN A 85 -8.94 -11.01 13.08
C ASN A 85 -9.76 -10.20 14.09
N GLU A 86 -9.67 -8.88 14.03
CA GLU A 86 -10.39 -7.99 14.94
C GLU A 86 -11.91 -8.13 14.77
N MET A 87 -12.60 -8.40 15.88
CA MET A 87 -14.02 -8.75 15.88
C MET A 87 -14.97 -7.58 16.13
N GLY A 88 -14.46 -6.41 16.52
CA GLY A 88 -15.29 -5.26 16.88
C GLY A 88 -16.17 -5.53 18.11
N ILE A 89 -17.10 -4.60 18.40
CA ILE A 89 -17.98 -4.68 19.58
C ILE A 89 -19.06 -5.76 19.40
N ASP A 90 -19.62 -5.89 18.19
CA ASP A 90 -20.72 -6.80 17.87
C ASP A 90 -20.27 -8.23 17.52
N ARG A 91 -18.94 -8.48 17.55
CA ARG A 91 -18.27 -9.74 17.20
C ARG A 91 -18.51 -10.19 15.76
N ARG A 92 -18.78 -9.29 14.82
CA ARG A 92 -18.95 -9.64 13.39
C ARG A 92 -17.75 -9.24 12.53
N GLY A 93 -16.83 -8.49 13.11
CA GLY A 93 -15.66 -7.92 12.43
C GLY A 93 -15.53 -6.45 12.75
N LEU A 94 -14.30 -5.96 12.81
CA LEU A 94 -14.05 -4.54 12.98
C LEU A 94 -14.54 -3.75 11.76
N VAL A 95 -15.22 -2.63 12.02
CA VAL A 95 -15.62 -1.67 10.98
C VAL A 95 -14.81 -0.41 11.17
N ILE A 96 -14.22 0.08 10.08
CA ILE A 96 -13.48 1.34 10.04
C ILE A 96 -14.18 2.32 9.09
N ARG A 97 -13.93 3.61 9.29
CA ARG A 97 -14.41 4.71 8.44
C ARG A 97 -13.27 5.67 8.14
#